data_AF-A0A061MXQ5-F1
#
_entry.id   AF-A0A061MXQ5-F1
#
_cell.length_a   1.000
_cell.length_b   1.000
_cell.length_c   1.000
_cell.angle_alpha   90.00
_cell.angle_beta   90.00
_cell.angle_gamma   90.00
#
_symmetry.space_group_name_H-M   'P 1'
#
loop_
_entity.id
_entity.type
_entity.pdbx_description
1 polymer ?
#
loop_
_entity_poly.entity_id
_entity_poly.type
_entity_poly.pdbx_seq_one_letter_code
_entity_poly.pdbx_strand_id
1 'polypeptide(L)'
;MQPIVVREREGKFELIAGERRWRAVQSLEWTEVPALVKEFNDAQTASLALIENLQREELTVIEEARAYKQLIDWHSLTQESLAQRLGKGQSTIANKLRLLSLPESVQQALLNRQISERHARALIRLKEDPVLQEQLLQEVVEHGYNVKQTEEAAVRLLEAKEPSDEPKKKTRPKATFS
;
A
#
# COMPACT_ATOMS: atom_id res chain seq x y z
N MET A 1 25.77 -23.49 -0.46
CA MET A 1 25.67 -22.01 -0.52
C MET A 1 24.78 -21.65 -1.70
N GLN A 2 23.91 -20.64 -1.57
CA GLN A 2 23.13 -20.17 -2.74
C GLN A 2 24.05 -19.40 -3.71
N PRO A 3 23.86 -19.51 -5.04
CA PRO A 3 24.57 -18.69 -6.03
C PRO A 3 24.05 -17.24 -6.05
N ILE A 4 24.84 -16.30 -6.58
CA ILE A 4 24.31 -14.97 -6.97
C ILE A 4 23.46 -15.10 -8.24
N VAL A 5 22.52 -14.20 -8.49
CA VAL A 5 21.72 -14.21 -9.73
C VAL A 5 22.20 -13.08 -10.63
N VAL A 6 22.54 -13.41 -11.87
CA VAL A 6 23.00 -12.44 -12.87
C VAL A 6 22.20 -12.60 -14.16
N ARG A 7 22.15 -11.52 -14.96
CA ARG A 7 21.70 -11.58 -16.36
C ARG A 7 22.84 -11.19 -17.29
N GLU A 8 22.87 -11.80 -18.46
CA GLU A 8 23.80 -11.42 -19.51
C GLU A 8 23.23 -10.26 -20.33
N ARG A 9 24.02 -9.21 -20.55
CA ARG A 9 23.69 -8.07 -21.41
C ARG A 9 24.95 -7.58 -22.10
N GLU A 10 24.94 -7.54 -23.44
CA GLU A 10 26.06 -7.02 -24.25
C GLU A 10 27.41 -7.64 -23.89
N GLY A 11 27.44 -8.95 -23.59
CA GLY A 11 28.65 -9.69 -23.20
C GLY A 11 29.16 -9.38 -21.78
N LYS A 12 28.36 -8.70 -20.95
CA LYS A 12 28.63 -8.45 -19.53
C LYS A 12 27.54 -9.06 -18.66
N PHE A 13 27.86 -9.30 -17.39
CA PHE A 13 26.89 -9.77 -16.40
C PHE A 13 26.46 -8.62 -15.49
N GLU A 14 25.14 -8.42 -15.38
CA GLU A 14 24.54 -7.49 -14.43
C GLU A 14 23.99 -8.28 -13.23
N LEU A 15 24.31 -7.82 -12.03
CA LEU A 15 23.87 -8.44 -10.78
C LEU A 15 22.40 -8.13 -10.52
N ILE A 16 21.59 -9.18 -10.38
CA ILE A 16 20.14 -9.07 -10.16
C ILE A 16 19.77 -9.27 -8.70
N ALA A 17 20.40 -10.24 -8.04
CA ALA A 17 20.14 -10.55 -6.65
C ALA A 17 21.40 -11.11 -5.98
N GLY A 18 21.52 -10.85 -4.67
CA GLY A 18 22.64 -11.32 -3.87
C GLY A 18 23.75 -10.29 -3.63
N GLU A 19 23.44 -8.99 -3.64
CA GLU A 19 24.38 -7.87 -3.37
C GLU A 19 25.27 -8.09 -2.14
N ARG A 20 24.71 -8.58 -1.03
CA ARG A 20 25.50 -8.89 0.18
C ARG A 20 26.56 -9.95 -0.05
N ARG A 21 26.24 -10.98 -0.84
CA ARG A 21 27.17 -12.06 -1.19
C ARG A 21 28.22 -11.56 -2.18
N TRP A 22 27.81 -10.77 -3.16
CA TRP A 22 28.73 -10.12 -4.10
C TRP A 22 29.76 -9.24 -3.37
N ARG A 23 29.32 -8.38 -2.44
CA ARG A 23 30.22 -7.57 -1.61
C ARG A 23 31.16 -8.40 -0.75
N ALA A 24 30.67 -9.49 -0.16
CA ALA A 24 31.51 -10.39 0.63
C ALA A 24 32.60 -11.05 -0.24
N VAL A 25 32.25 -11.51 -1.44
CA VAL A 25 33.18 -12.10 -2.40
C VAL A 25 34.22 -11.07 -2.88
N GLN A 26 33.79 -9.83 -3.15
CA GLN A 26 34.71 -8.73 -3.45
C GLN A 26 35.69 -8.45 -2.31
N SER A 27 35.22 -8.46 -1.06
CA SER A 27 36.09 -8.24 0.11
C SER A 27 37.08 -9.38 0.37
N LEU A 28 36.82 -10.57 -0.18
CA LEU A 28 37.70 -11.74 -0.10
C LEU A 28 38.62 -11.88 -1.31
N GLU A 29 38.60 -10.91 -2.24
CA GLU A 29 39.42 -10.88 -3.46
C GLU A 29 39.26 -12.11 -4.35
N TRP A 30 38.09 -12.74 -4.34
CA TRP A 30 37.82 -13.89 -5.20
C TRP A 30 37.74 -13.45 -6.66
N THR A 31 38.43 -14.19 -7.54
CA THR A 31 38.42 -13.96 -8.99
C THR A 31 37.15 -14.50 -9.65
N GLU A 32 36.49 -15.48 -9.05
CA GLU A 32 35.28 -16.13 -9.57
C GLU A 32 34.26 -16.40 -8.46
N VAL A 33 32.98 -16.38 -8.82
CA VAL A 33 31.88 -16.64 -7.89
C VAL A 33 30.79 -17.46 -8.57
N PRO A 34 30.19 -18.47 -7.89
CA PRO A 34 29.07 -19.21 -8.45
C PRO A 34 27.88 -18.28 -8.69
N ALA A 35 27.51 -18.14 -9.96
CA ALA A 35 26.40 -17.34 -10.43
C ALA A 35 25.39 -18.20 -11.20
N LEU A 36 24.11 -17.90 -11.03
CA LEU A 36 23.03 -18.44 -11.84
C LEU A 36 22.68 -17.41 -12.91
N VAL A 37 23.02 -17.71 -14.16
CA VAL A 37 22.64 -16.89 -15.31
C VAL A 37 21.19 -17.21 -15.66
N LYS A 38 20.32 -16.21 -15.67
CA LYS A 38 18.94 -16.36 -16.13
C LYS A 38 18.61 -15.31 -17.17
N GLU A 39 17.98 -15.77 -18.25
CA GLU A 39 17.37 -14.89 -19.25
C GLU A 39 16.08 -14.32 -18.67
N PHE A 40 16.18 -13.14 -18.06
CA PHE A 40 15.03 -12.35 -17.66
C PHE A 40 14.95 -11.11 -18.55
N ASN A 41 13.74 -10.78 -19.03
CA ASN A 41 13.53 -9.43 -19.56
C ASN A 41 13.66 -8.39 -18.43
N ASP A 42 13.83 -7.11 -18.78
CA ASP A 42 14.00 -6.02 -17.82
C ASP A 42 12.92 -6.00 -16.74
N ALA A 43 11.66 -6.27 -17.11
CA ALA A 43 10.52 -6.29 -16.19
C ALA A 43 10.60 -7.46 -15.19
N GLN A 44 10.95 -8.67 -15.64
CA GLN A 44 11.10 -9.84 -14.78
C GLN A 44 12.26 -9.67 -13.78
N THR A 45 13.37 -9.10 -14.25
CA THR A 45 14.53 -8.77 -13.44
C THR A 45 14.16 -7.78 -12.33
N ALA A 46 13.53 -6.67 -12.71
CA ALA A 46 13.12 -5.64 -11.77
C ALA A 46 12.08 -6.15 -10.77
N SER A 47 11.22 -7.09 -11.19
CA SER A 47 10.22 -7.71 -10.32
C SER A 47 10.83 -8.59 -9.25
N LEU A 48 11.89 -9.34 -9.56
CA LEU A 48 12.61 -10.14 -8.57
C LEU A 48 13.25 -9.25 -7.51
N ALA A 49 13.94 -8.18 -7.91
CA ALA A 49 14.53 -7.22 -6.98
C ALA A 49 13.46 -6.54 -6.11
N LEU A 50 12.31 -6.21 -6.70
CA LEU A 50 11.20 -5.59 -5.97
C LEU A 50 10.57 -6.55 -4.96
N ILE A 51 10.37 -7.82 -5.31
CA ILE A 51 9.86 -8.85 -4.40
C ILE A 51 10.84 -9.12 -3.25
N GLU A 52 12.14 -9.17 -3.53
CA GLU A 52 13.18 -9.31 -2.49
C GLU A 52 13.15 -8.11 -1.53
N ASN A 53 13.03 -6.89 -2.04
CA ASN A 53 12.90 -5.68 -1.21
C ASN A 53 11.61 -5.69 -0.38
N LEU A 54 10.51 -6.20 -0.94
CA LEU A 54 9.22 -6.32 -0.27
C LEU A 54 9.27 -7.25 0.97
N GLN A 55 10.18 -8.23 0.96
CA GLN A 55 10.39 -9.14 2.08
C GLN A 55 11.25 -8.55 3.21
N ARG A 56 11.76 -7.32 3.06
CA ARG A 56 12.50 -6.62 4.12
C ARG A 56 11.54 -5.96 5.10
N GLU A 57 11.85 -6.04 6.40
CA GLU A 57 11.00 -5.56 7.50
C GLU A 57 10.89 -4.02 7.60
N GLU A 58 11.61 -3.27 6.78
CA GLU A 58 11.79 -1.82 6.93
C GLU A 58 10.91 -0.96 6.02
N LEU A 59 10.13 -1.56 5.10
CA LEU A 59 9.32 -0.77 4.16
C LEU A 59 8.20 0.00 4.86
N THR A 60 8.05 1.26 4.48
CA THR A 60 6.89 2.06 4.84
C THR A 60 5.64 1.53 4.14
N VAL A 61 4.48 1.83 4.71
CA VAL A 61 3.17 1.41 4.17
C VAL A 61 2.94 1.91 2.74
N ILE A 62 3.42 3.12 2.42
CA ILE A 62 3.30 3.72 1.09
C ILE A 62 4.25 3.05 0.09
N GLU A 63 5.49 2.72 0.49
CA GLU A 63 6.43 1.99 -0.36
C GLU A 63 5.91 0.59 -0.71
N GLU A 64 5.33 -0.12 0.27
CA GLU A 64 4.69 -1.41 0.05
C GLU A 64 3.54 -1.29 -0.97
N ALA A 65 2.69 -0.27 -0.83
CA ALA A 65 1.60 0.00 -1.76
C ALA A 65 2.09 0.31 -3.19
N ARG A 66 3.15 1.13 -3.32
CA ARG A 66 3.79 1.43 -4.62
C ARG A 66 4.37 0.17 -5.26
N ALA A 67 5.04 -0.67 -4.48
CA ALA A 67 5.57 -1.96 -4.94
C ALA A 67 4.44 -2.87 -5.47
N TYR A 68 3.31 -2.96 -4.77
CA TYR A 68 2.15 -3.70 -5.25
C TYR A 68 1.60 -3.18 -6.56
N LYS A 69 1.47 -1.85 -6.69
CA LYS A 69 0.97 -1.21 -7.91
C LYS A 69 1.89 -1.53 -9.10
N GLN A 70 3.19 -1.44 -8.89
CA GLN A 70 4.21 -1.71 -9.90
C GLN A 70 4.22 -3.18 -10.35
N LEU A 71 4.10 -4.13 -9.42
CA LEU A 71 3.96 -5.55 -9.76
C LEU A 71 2.68 -5.86 -10.54
N ILE A 72 1.56 -5.21 -10.19
CA ILE A 72 0.31 -5.32 -10.94
C ILE A 72 0.48 -4.79 -12.36
N ASP A 73 1.07 -3.62 -12.51
CA ASP A 73 1.18 -2.93 -13.80
C ASP A 73 2.15 -3.65 -14.76
N TRP A 74 3.29 -4.11 -14.26
CA TRP A 74 4.29 -4.81 -15.07
C TRP A 74 3.83 -6.18 -15.59
N HIS A 75 3.01 -6.87 -14.82
CA HIS A 75 2.57 -8.23 -15.13
C HIS A 75 1.08 -8.31 -15.47
N SER A 76 0.40 -7.16 -15.60
CA SER A 76 -1.05 -7.06 -15.79
C SER A 76 -1.84 -7.94 -14.83
N LEU A 77 -1.40 -8.03 -13.56
CA LEU A 77 -2.00 -8.92 -12.57
C LEU A 77 -3.28 -8.31 -12.00
N THR A 78 -4.24 -9.18 -11.67
CA THR A 78 -5.31 -8.78 -10.76
C THR A 78 -4.77 -8.66 -9.34
N GLN A 79 -5.45 -7.88 -8.49
CA GLN A 79 -5.13 -7.80 -7.06
C GLN A 79 -5.20 -9.17 -6.37
N GLU A 80 -6.13 -10.02 -6.82
CA GLU A 80 -6.26 -11.40 -6.34
C GLU A 80 -5.04 -12.26 -6.71
N SER A 81 -4.58 -12.20 -7.97
CA SER A 81 -3.40 -12.95 -8.40
C SER A 81 -2.14 -12.50 -7.66
N LEU A 82 -1.97 -11.20 -7.45
CA LEU A 82 -0.86 -10.68 -6.64
C LEU A 82 -0.96 -11.17 -5.18
N ALA A 83 -2.15 -11.14 -4.59
CA ALA A 83 -2.37 -11.58 -3.22
C ALA A 83 -2.01 -13.07 -3.03
N GLN A 84 -2.43 -13.93 -3.96
CA GLN A 84 -2.08 -15.36 -3.97
C GLN A 84 -0.56 -15.56 -4.05
N ARG A 85 0.14 -14.84 -4.95
CA ARG A 85 1.61 -14.93 -5.10
C ARG A 85 2.36 -14.52 -3.84
N LEU A 86 1.82 -13.57 -3.08
CA LEU A 86 2.45 -13.05 -1.86
C LEU A 86 1.98 -13.75 -0.57
N GLY A 87 1.07 -14.71 -0.65
CA GLY A 87 0.48 -15.37 0.52
C GLY A 87 -0.32 -14.41 1.41
N LYS A 88 -0.94 -13.37 0.82
CA LYS A 88 -1.73 -12.34 1.52
C LYS A 88 -3.20 -12.41 1.10
N GLY A 89 -4.08 -11.76 1.86
CA GLY A 89 -5.47 -11.57 1.46
C GLY A 89 -5.61 -10.52 0.36
N GLN A 90 -6.51 -10.73 -0.60
CA GLN A 90 -6.81 -9.73 -1.65
C GLN A 90 -7.23 -8.39 -1.05
N SER A 91 -7.99 -8.41 0.05
CA SER A 91 -8.38 -7.20 0.77
C SER A 91 -7.19 -6.42 1.34
N THR A 92 -6.11 -7.09 1.74
CA THR A 92 -4.87 -6.44 2.20
C THR A 92 -4.22 -5.67 1.06
N ILE A 93 -4.07 -6.30 -0.12
CA ILE A 93 -3.52 -5.65 -1.31
C ILE A 93 -4.40 -4.45 -1.71
N ALA A 94 -5.72 -4.65 -1.76
CA ALA A 94 -6.67 -3.59 -2.09
C ALA A 94 -6.59 -2.41 -1.12
N ASN A 95 -6.54 -2.67 0.19
CA ASN A 95 -6.42 -1.63 1.22
C ASN A 95 -5.15 -0.80 1.02
N LYS A 96 -4.01 -1.44 0.80
CA LYS A 96 -2.73 -0.75 0.56
C LYS A 96 -2.77 0.11 -0.68
N LEU A 97 -3.27 -0.42 -1.80
CA LEU A 97 -3.37 0.32 -3.05
C LEU A 97 -4.26 1.57 -2.94
N ARG A 98 -5.34 1.51 -2.17
CA ARG A 98 -6.21 2.68 -1.94
C ARG A 98 -5.54 3.80 -1.14
N LEU A 99 -4.42 3.55 -0.46
CA LEU A 99 -3.66 4.62 0.20
C LEU A 99 -2.99 5.53 -0.82
N LEU A 100 -2.68 5.03 -2.02
CA LEU A 100 -2.07 5.82 -3.09
C LEU A 100 -3.03 6.82 -3.72
N SER A 101 -4.35 6.69 -3.49
CA SER A 101 -5.35 7.65 -3.96
C SER A 101 -5.61 8.77 -2.94
N LEU A 102 -4.97 8.75 -1.77
CA LEU A 102 -5.11 9.82 -0.78
C LEU A 102 -4.29 11.05 -1.22
N PRO A 103 -4.70 12.26 -0.80
CA PRO A 103 -3.92 13.48 -1.01
C PRO A 103 -2.50 13.34 -0.46
N GLU A 104 -1.56 14.06 -1.07
CA GLU A 104 -0.14 14.00 -0.69
C GLU A 104 0.07 14.34 0.79
N SER A 105 -0.68 15.33 1.30
CA SER A 105 -0.70 15.71 2.73
C SER A 105 -0.98 14.53 3.66
N VAL A 106 -1.96 13.69 3.31
CA VAL A 106 -2.33 12.48 4.07
C VAL A 106 -1.26 11.39 3.93
N GLN A 107 -0.70 11.21 2.72
CA GLN A 107 0.39 10.25 2.51
C GLN A 107 1.63 10.62 3.32
N GLN A 108 1.98 11.92 3.39
CA GLN A 108 3.09 12.44 4.19
C GLN A 108 2.84 12.24 5.69
N ALA A 109 1.63 12.48 6.18
CA ALA A 109 1.29 12.21 7.58
C ALA A 109 1.43 10.73 7.95
N LEU A 110 1.11 9.82 7.03
CA LEU A 110 1.31 8.38 7.20
C LEU A 110 2.80 8.00 7.20
N LEU A 111 3.60 8.57 6.29
CA LEU A 111 5.05 8.37 6.23
C LEU A 111 5.74 8.86 7.51
N ASN A 112 5.33 10.02 8.01
CA ASN A 112 5.84 10.63 9.24
C ASN A 112 5.28 9.97 10.51
N ARG A 113 4.47 8.90 10.38
CA ARG A 113 3.83 8.17 11.48
C ARG A 113 2.95 9.05 12.39
N GLN A 114 2.49 10.19 11.90
CA GLN A 114 1.53 11.06 12.61
C GLN A 114 0.15 10.40 12.68
N ILE A 115 -0.17 9.62 11.66
CA ILE A 115 -1.36 8.77 11.62
C ILE A 115 -0.97 7.34 11.27
N SER A 116 -1.80 6.38 11.69
CA SER A 116 -1.65 4.98 11.29
C SER A 116 -2.40 4.66 10.00
N GLU A 117 -2.08 3.52 9.37
CA GLU A 117 -2.79 3.04 8.18
C GLU A 117 -4.30 2.95 8.39
N ARG A 118 -4.75 2.62 9.60
CA ARG A 118 -6.19 2.54 9.91
C ARG A 118 -6.87 3.91 9.91
N HIS A 119 -6.19 4.96 10.38
CA HIS A 119 -6.68 6.33 10.27
C HIS A 119 -6.78 6.74 8.81
N ALA A 120 -5.72 6.54 8.02
CA ALA A 120 -5.70 6.85 6.59
C ALA A 120 -6.84 6.15 5.84
N ARG A 121 -7.16 4.89 6.21
CA ARG A 121 -8.30 4.16 5.63
C ARG A 121 -9.66 4.80 5.91
N ALA A 122 -9.85 5.47 7.05
CA ALA A 122 -11.07 6.22 7.32
C ALA A 122 -11.21 7.43 6.39
N LEU A 123 -10.11 8.13 6.10
CA LEU A 123 -10.08 9.27 5.17
C LEU A 123 -10.44 8.87 3.73
N ILE A 124 -10.19 7.62 3.31
CA ILE A 124 -10.58 7.13 1.97
C ILE A 124 -12.09 7.24 1.73
N ARG A 125 -12.92 7.22 2.78
CA ARG A 125 -14.38 7.39 2.66
C ARG A 125 -14.75 8.76 2.06
N LEU A 126 -13.90 9.76 2.27
CA LEU A 126 -14.06 11.12 1.78
C LEU A 126 -13.38 11.34 0.40
N LYS A 127 -13.09 10.29 -0.37
CA LYS A 127 -12.35 10.36 -1.64
C LYS A 127 -12.93 11.32 -2.69
N GLU A 128 -14.21 11.65 -2.61
CA GLU A 128 -14.87 12.59 -3.52
C GLU A 128 -14.58 14.05 -3.16
N ASP A 129 -13.93 14.30 -2.03
CA ASP A 129 -13.62 15.63 -1.52
C ASP A 129 -12.26 15.67 -0.82
N PRO A 130 -11.18 16.00 -1.57
CA PRO A 130 -9.84 16.13 -1.00
C PRO A 130 -9.77 17.16 0.14
N VAL A 131 -10.59 18.22 0.10
CA VAL A 131 -10.59 19.25 1.15
C VAL A 131 -11.11 18.68 2.46
N LEU A 132 -12.16 17.85 2.42
CA LEU A 132 -12.64 17.16 3.63
C LEU A 132 -11.63 16.14 4.16
N GLN A 133 -10.85 15.49 3.29
CA GLN A 133 -9.78 14.60 3.73
C GLN A 133 -8.69 15.35 4.50
N GLU A 134 -8.30 16.53 4.01
CA GLU A 134 -7.32 17.39 4.68
C GLU A 134 -7.86 17.97 5.99
N GLN A 135 -9.12 18.41 6.00
CA GLN A 135 -9.78 18.87 7.22
C GLN A 135 -9.82 17.77 8.29
N LEU A 136 -10.21 16.54 7.92
CA LEU A 136 -10.23 15.43 8.85
C LEU A 136 -8.82 15.07 9.32
N LEU A 137 -7.82 15.09 8.44
CA LEU A 137 -6.42 14.87 8.83
C LEU A 137 -5.99 15.86 9.91
N GLN A 138 -6.27 17.15 9.71
CA GLN A 138 -5.95 18.20 10.67
C GLN A 138 -6.64 17.93 12.01
N GLU A 139 -7.94 17.62 11.99
CA GLU A 139 -8.71 17.30 13.21
C GLU A 139 -8.10 16.11 13.97
N VAL A 140 -7.69 15.05 13.25
CA VAL A 140 -7.06 13.86 13.84
C VAL A 140 -5.73 14.18 14.51
N VAL A 141 -4.87 14.97 13.86
CA VAL A 141 -3.54 15.31 14.37
C VAL A 141 -3.63 16.28 15.55
N GLU A 142 -4.49 17.29 15.46
CA GLU A 142 -4.65 18.30 16.52
C GLU A 142 -5.28 17.73 17.78
N HIS A 143 -6.30 16.88 17.65
CA HIS A 143 -7.05 16.35 18.78
C HIS A 143 -6.59 14.95 19.22
N GLY A 144 -5.61 14.37 18.53
CA GLY A 144 -5.08 13.04 18.86
C GLY A 144 -6.13 11.94 18.75
N TYR A 145 -6.96 11.96 17.71
CA TYR A 145 -8.04 10.99 17.55
C TYR A 145 -7.52 9.56 17.44
N ASN A 146 -8.23 8.63 18.06
CA ASN A 146 -8.09 7.22 17.77
C ASN A 146 -8.88 6.83 16.51
N VAL A 147 -8.60 5.63 15.99
CA VAL A 147 -9.21 5.11 14.75
C VAL A 147 -10.74 5.19 14.76
N LYS A 148 -11.39 4.87 15.89
CA LYS A 148 -12.85 4.90 15.99
C LYS A 148 -13.38 6.33 15.88
N GLN A 149 -12.77 7.28 16.58
CA GLN A 149 -13.13 8.69 16.49
C GLN A 149 -12.93 9.24 15.07
N THR A 150 -11.87 8.81 14.38
CA THR A 150 -11.65 9.19 12.98
C THR A 150 -12.70 8.64 12.04
N GLU A 151 -13.11 7.37 12.22
CA GLU A 151 -14.19 6.77 11.44
C GLU A 151 -15.52 7.49 11.67
N GLU A 152 -15.84 7.83 12.92
CA GLU A 152 -17.04 8.60 13.29
C GLU A 152 -17.01 10.01 12.68
N ALA A 153 -15.88 10.72 12.75
CA ALA A 153 -15.71 12.04 12.18
C ALA A 153 -15.83 12.02 10.64
N ALA A 154 -15.29 10.99 9.97
CA ALA A 154 -15.45 10.82 8.52
C ALA A 154 -16.91 10.64 8.11
N VAL A 155 -17.70 9.87 8.88
CA VAL A 155 -19.14 9.70 8.64
C VAL A 155 -19.87 11.03 8.83
N ARG A 156 -19.60 11.74 9.93
CA ARG A 156 -20.20 13.06 10.21
C ARG A 156 -19.93 14.07 9.10
N LEU A 157 -18.72 14.12 8.54
CA LEU A 157 -18.37 15.04 7.45
C LEU A 157 -19.07 14.69 6.13
N LEU A 158 -19.29 13.39 5.85
CA LEU A 158 -20.09 12.96 4.69
C LEU A 158 -21.56 13.38 4.85
N GLU A 159 -22.15 13.11 6.02
CA GLU A 159 -23.55 13.47 6.30
C GLU A 159 -23.78 14.99 6.30
N ALA A 160 -22.78 15.79 6.70
CA ALA A 160 -22.88 17.25 6.62
C ALA A 160 -22.82 17.79 5.18
N LYS A 161 -22.21 17.04 4.25
CA LYS A 161 -22.12 17.40 2.83
C LYS A 161 -23.39 17.04 2.05
N GLU A 162 -24.07 15.97 2.44
CA GLU A 162 -25.39 15.63 1.89
C GLU A 162 -26.46 16.41 2.66
N PRO A 163 -27.06 17.48 2.09
CA PRO A 163 -28.15 18.17 2.78
C PRO A 163 -29.25 17.15 3.07
N SER A 164 -29.51 16.93 4.35
CA SER A 164 -30.47 15.97 4.85
C SER A 164 -31.83 16.22 4.22
N ASP A 165 -32.26 15.31 3.34
CA ASP A 165 -33.67 15.15 3.02
C ASP A 165 -34.35 14.65 4.32
N GLU A 166 -35.27 15.46 4.85
CA GLU A 166 -35.81 15.38 6.22
C GLU A 166 -36.43 14.03 6.63
N PRO A 167 -36.59 13.78 7.95
CA PRO A 167 -36.85 12.46 8.51
C PRO A 167 -38.26 11.94 8.23
N LYS A 168 -38.36 10.70 7.73
CA LYS A 168 -39.62 9.96 7.62
C LYS A 168 -40.34 9.93 8.98
N LYS A 169 -41.45 10.67 9.07
CA LYS A 169 -42.41 10.68 10.19
C LYS A 169 -42.72 9.24 10.64
N LYS A 170 -42.50 8.98 11.93
CA LYS A 170 -43.04 7.83 12.65
C LYS A 170 -44.57 7.86 12.55
N THR A 171 -45.17 7.00 11.75
CA THR A 171 -46.60 6.67 11.84
C THR A 171 -46.82 5.90 13.15
N ARG A 172 -47.45 6.55 14.13
CA ARG A 172 -48.02 5.86 15.29
C ARG A 172 -49.10 4.89 14.79
N PRO A 173 -49.14 3.63 15.24
CA PRO A 173 -50.29 2.78 14.98
C PRO A 173 -51.48 3.36 15.76
N LYS A 174 -52.59 3.62 15.06
CA LYS A 174 -53.87 3.91 15.71
C LYS A 174 -54.34 2.64 16.40
N ALA A 175 -54.43 2.69 17.72
CA ALA A 175 -55.27 1.78 18.47
C ALA A 175 -56.73 2.08 18.13
N THR A 176 -57.46 1.07 17.68
CA THR A 176 -58.93 1.05 17.75
C THR A 176 -59.32 -0.26 18.40
N PHE A 177 -59.72 -0.15 19.67
CA PHE A 177 -60.69 -1.05 20.27
C PHE A 177 -62.05 -0.75 19.63
N SER A 178 -62.71 -1.76 19.07
CA SER A 178 -64.08 -2.17 19.43
C SER A 178 -64.48 -3.43 18.67
#